data_AF-A0A1U7F125-F1
#
_entry.id   AF-A0A1U7F125-F1
#
_cell.length_a   1.000
_cell.length_b   1.000
_cell.length_c   1.000
_cell.angle_alpha   90.00
_cell.angle_beta   90.00
_cell.angle_gamma   90.00
#
_symmetry.space_group_name_H-M   'P 1'
#
loop_
_entity.id
_entity.type
_entity.pdbx_description
1 polymer ?
#
loop_
_entity_poly.entity_id
_entity_poly.type
_entity_poly.pdbx_seq_one_letter_code
_entity_poly.pdbx_strand_id
1 'polypeptide(L)'
;MCVPSVTKMLESSQSVILCGLETHVCVLHTALDMLEKGIAVHVIADAVSSRSQTDRMFGLRQMEVAGAILTTSECVILGLLGGADHPKFRDVQKIILELAPDTGLLQYSL
;
A
#
# COMPACT_ATOMS: atom_id res chain seq x y z
N MET A 1 3.96 7.28 12.10
CA MET A 1 4.39 6.67 13.36
C MET A 1 5.52 5.66 13.10
N CYS A 2 6.61 6.08 12.44
CA CYS A 2 7.77 5.22 12.20
C CYS A 2 8.70 5.19 13.41
N VAL A 3 9.01 4.00 13.92
CA VAL A 3 10.02 3.87 14.99
C VAL A 3 11.43 4.21 14.46
N PRO A 4 12.37 4.66 15.32
CA PRO A 4 13.69 5.08 14.88
C PRO A 4 14.47 4.02 14.09
N SER A 5 14.33 2.74 14.45
CA SER A 5 14.98 1.63 13.76
C SER A 5 14.52 1.51 12.30
N VAL A 6 13.20 1.63 12.05
CA VAL A 6 12.63 1.58 10.70
C VAL A 6 13.01 2.82 9.91
N THR A 7 12.98 4.00 10.54
CA THR A 7 13.39 5.25 9.87
C THR A 7 14.81 5.15 9.33
N LYS A 8 15.74 4.62 10.14
CA LYS A 8 17.13 4.42 9.73
C LYS A 8 17.29 3.43 8.58
N MET A 9 16.46 2.38 8.52
CA MET A 9 16.48 1.42 7.41
C MET A 9 16.00 2.02 6.08
N LEU A 10 15.18 3.06 6.13
CA LEU A 10 14.54 3.66 4.96
C LEU A 10 15.26 4.89 4.43
N GLU A 11 16.37 5.34 5.05
CA GLU A 11 17.12 6.54 4.63
C GLU A 11 17.57 6.51 3.17
N SER A 12 17.81 5.32 2.59
CA SER A 12 18.21 5.14 1.19
C SER A 12 17.05 4.74 0.25
N SER A 13 15.85 4.55 0.79
CA SER A 13 14.70 4.10 0.02
C SER A 13 13.95 5.28 -0.60
N GLN A 14 13.64 5.18 -1.89
CA GLN A 14 12.87 6.20 -2.61
C GLN A 14 11.36 6.02 -2.44
N SER A 15 10.92 4.79 -2.18
CA SER A 15 9.51 4.46 -2.01
C SER A 15 9.30 3.30 -1.04
N VAL A 16 8.07 3.17 -0.55
CA VAL A 16 7.61 2.09 0.30
C VAL A 16 6.29 1.51 -0.19
N ILE A 17 6.10 0.22 0.06
CA ILE A 17 4.84 -0.51 -0.11
C ILE A 17 4.26 -0.73 1.29
N LEU A 18 3.05 -0.24 1.53
CA LEU A 18 2.43 -0.25 2.85
C LEU A 18 1.16 -1.09 2.86
N CYS A 19 1.11 -2.08 3.74
CA CYS A 19 -0.03 -2.94 4.02
C CYS A 19 -0.19 -3.16 5.55
N GLY A 20 -1.35 -3.66 5.99
CA GLY A 20 -1.59 -3.99 7.40
C GLY A 20 -2.80 -3.30 8.05
N LEU A 21 -2.78 -3.23 9.37
CA LEU A 21 -3.88 -2.79 10.23
C LEU A 21 -3.36 -1.86 11.34
N GLU A 22 -4.11 -0.88 11.83
CA GLU A 22 -5.39 -0.38 11.31
C GLU A 22 -5.18 0.73 10.28
N THR A 23 -6.01 0.76 9.24
CA THR A 23 -5.88 1.71 8.10
C THR A 23 -5.85 3.16 8.57
N HIS A 24 -6.75 3.53 9.47
CA HIS A 24 -6.95 4.90 9.95
C HIS A 24 -6.03 5.31 11.11
N VAL A 25 -5.25 4.37 11.66
CA VAL A 25 -4.34 4.63 12.79
C VAL A 25 -2.91 4.37 12.35
N CYS A 26 -2.46 3.12 12.46
CA CYS A 26 -1.06 2.77 12.24
C CYS A 26 -0.65 2.99 10.79
N VAL A 27 -1.48 2.60 9.82
CA VAL A 27 -1.15 2.73 8.39
C VAL A 27 -1.16 4.21 7.99
N LEU A 28 -2.23 4.95 8.28
CA LEU A 28 -2.34 6.39 8.01
C LEU A 28 -1.15 7.16 8.58
N HIS A 29 -0.88 7.05 9.89
CA HIS A 29 0.19 7.82 10.50
C HIS A 29 1.57 7.36 10.00
N THR A 30 1.76 6.09 9.64
CA THR A 30 3.02 5.63 9.04
C THR A 30 3.22 6.23 7.64
N ALA A 31 2.17 6.27 6.83
CA ALA A 31 2.20 6.90 5.51
C ALA A 31 2.54 8.39 5.61
N LEU A 32 1.87 9.13 6.51
CA LEU A 32 2.12 10.55 6.71
C LEU A 32 3.57 10.85 7.10
N ASP A 33 4.14 10.13 8.09
CA ASP A 33 5.55 10.30 8.48
C ASP A 33 6.52 10.05 7.32
N MET A 34 6.23 9.08 6.44
CA MET A 34 7.09 8.73 5.31
C MET A 34 7.00 9.79 4.20
N LEU A 35 5.79 10.29 3.93
CA LEU A 35 5.56 11.38 2.99
C LEU A 35 6.26 12.67 3.45
N GLU A 36 6.20 13.01 4.74
CA GLU A 36 6.92 14.16 5.32
C GLU A 36 8.44 14.06 5.14
N LYS A 37 8.97 12.83 5.06
CA LYS A 37 10.39 12.56 4.79
C LYS A 37 10.74 12.53 3.29
N GLY A 38 9.78 12.80 2.41
CA GLY A 38 9.95 12.77 0.96
C GLY A 38 10.03 11.36 0.37
N ILE A 39 9.60 10.34 1.11
CA ILE A 39 9.55 8.94 0.63
C ILE A 39 8.19 8.71 -0.03
N ALA A 40 8.18 8.21 -1.26
CA ALA A 40 6.93 7.90 -1.95
C ALA A 40 6.21 6.72 -1.29
N VAL A 41 4.91 6.86 -1.03
CA VAL A 41 4.13 5.82 -0.34
C VAL A 41 3.12 5.19 -1.28
N HIS A 42 3.16 3.87 -1.42
CA HIS A 42 2.15 3.07 -2.11
C HIS A 42 1.35 2.25 -1.10
N VAL A 43 0.07 2.57 -0.91
CA VAL A 43 -0.83 1.89 0.02
C VAL A 43 -1.62 0.81 -0.72
N ILE A 44 -1.54 -0.42 -0.24
CA ILE A 44 -2.17 -1.59 -0.87
C ILE A 44 -3.59 -1.73 -0.36
N ALA A 45 -4.57 -1.16 -1.08
CA ALA A 45 -5.94 -0.99 -0.61
C ALA A 45 -6.64 -2.31 -0.27
N ASP A 46 -6.35 -3.37 -1.03
CA ASP A 46 -6.82 -4.76 -0.82
C ASP A 46 -6.02 -5.53 0.25
N ALA A 47 -4.98 -4.92 0.83
CA ALA A 47 -4.19 -5.47 1.94
C ALA A 47 -4.12 -4.53 3.16
N VAL A 48 -5.02 -3.55 3.25
CA VAL A 48 -5.24 -2.74 4.46
C VAL A 48 -6.70 -2.78 4.88
N SER A 49 -6.93 -2.81 6.19
CA SER A 49 -8.29 -2.77 6.73
C SER A 49 -8.37 -2.08 8.09
N SER A 50 -9.60 -1.82 8.53
CA SER A 50 -9.94 -1.33 9.87
C SER A 50 -11.15 -2.08 10.37
N ARG A 51 -11.43 -1.99 11.67
CA ARG A 51 -12.65 -2.59 12.25
C ARG A 51 -13.94 -2.03 11.66
N SER A 52 -13.96 -0.74 11.29
CA SER A 52 -15.09 -0.05 10.67
C SER A 52 -14.76 0.30 9.22
N GLN A 53 -15.74 0.13 8.32
CA GLN A 53 -15.57 0.55 6.92
C GLN A 53 -15.49 2.06 6.78
N THR A 54 -16.24 2.83 7.59
CA THR A 54 -16.10 4.30 7.61
C THR A 54 -14.66 4.69 7.92
N ASP A 55 -14.07 4.10 8.95
CA ASP A 55 -12.69 4.41 9.34
C ASP A 55 -11.70 3.99 8.24
N ARG A 56 -11.87 2.81 7.65
CA ARG A 56 -11.04 2.34 6.53
C ARG A 56 -11.09 3.32 5.34
N MET A 57 -12.29 3.69 4.89
CA MET A 57 -12.47 4.52 3.70
C MET A 57 -11.94 5.94 3.91
N PHE A 58 -12.20 6.56 5.07
CA PHE A 58 -11.66 7.88 5.39
C PHE A 58 -10.14 7.85 5.66
N GLY A 59 -9.61 6.75 6.18
CA GLY A 59 -8.15 6.54 6.30
C GLY A 59 -7.47 6.47 4.92
N LEU A 60 -8.02 5.68 3.99
CA LEU A 60 -7.56 5.60 2.60
C LEU A 60 -7.61 6.98 1.92
N ARG A 61 -8.74 7.68 2.02
CA ARG A 61 -8.91 9.00 1.40
C ARG A 61 -7.96 10.04 1.96
N GLN A 62 -7.69 10.02 3.27
CA GLN A 62 -6.71 10.93 3.87
C GLN A 62 -5.29 10.67 3.33
N MET A 63 -4.88 9.40 3.23
CA MET A 63 -3.58 9.05 2.65
C MET A 63 -3.47 9.50 1.19
N GLU A 64 -4.52 9.28 0.39
CA GLU A 64 -4.57 9.73 -1.00
C GLU A 64 -4.42 11.25 -1.12
N VAL A 65 -5.19 12.02 -0.34
CA VAL A 65 -5.12 13.49 -0.32
C VAL A 65 -3.76 13.99 0.14
N ALA A 66 -3.10 13.28 1.06
CA ALA A 66 -1.75 13.61 1.51
C ALA A 66 -0.66 13.31 0.46
N GLY A 67 -0.99 12.60 -0.63
CA GLY A 67 -0.08 12.28 -1.73
C GLY A 67 0.40 10.83 -1.76
N ALA A 68 -0.16 9.93 -0.94
CA ALA A 68 0.09 8.50 -1.10
C ALA A 68 -0.65 7.97 -2.34
N ILE A 69 -0.05 7.00 -3.01
CA ILE A 69 -0.66 6.30 -4.13
C ILE A 69 -1.47 5.13 -3.58
N LEU A 70 -2.78 5.17 -3.76
CA LEU A 70 -3.62 4.00 -3.53
C LEU A 70 -3.50 3.05 -4.72
N THR A 71 -3.19 1.79 -4.44
CA THR A 71 -3.00 0.75 -5.46
C THR A 71 -3.45 -0.61 -4.91
N THR A 72 -3.27 -1.68 -5.68
CA THR A 72 -3.65 -3.05 -5.30
C THR A 72 -2.44 -3.97 -5.28
N SER A 73 -2.60 -5.13 -4.63
CA SER A 73 -1.56 -6.15 -4.51
C SER A 73 -1.02 -6.58 -5.88
N GLU A 74 -1.91 -6.93 -6.81
CA GLU A 74 -1.53 -7.31 -8.18
C GLU A 74 -0.82 -6.18 -8.93
N CYS A 75 -1.34 -4.95 -8.84
CA CYS A 75 -0.76 -3.79 -9.51
C CYS A 75 0.69 -3.54 -9.08
N VAL A 76 0.97 -3.64 -7.77
CA VAL A 76 2.33 -3.46 -7.26
C VAL A 76 3.24 -4.64 -7.61
N ILE A 77 2.76 -5.87 -7.51
CA ILE A 77 3.54 -7.05 -7.86
C ILE A 77 3.98 -7.01 -9.33
N LEU A 78 3.07 -6.67 -10.25
CA LEU A 78 3.40 -6.53 -11.67
C LEU A 78 4.22 -5.27 -11.95
N GLY A 79 3.90 -4.16 -11.29
CA GLY A 79 4.62 -2.89 -11.45
C GLY A 79 6.11 -3.01 -11.13
N LEU A 80 6.47 -3.80 -10.11
CA LEU A 80 7.87 -4.06 -9.74
C LEU A 80 8.68 -4.79 -10.83
N LEU A 81 8.02 -5.51 -11.74
CA LEU A 81 8.69 -6.22 -12.84
C LEU A 81 8.95 -5.32 -14.04
N GLY A 82 8.17 -4.25 -14.22
CA GLY A 82 8.25 -3.32 -15.35
C GLY A 82 7.75 -3.88 -16.69
N GLY A 83 7.77 -5.19 -16.88
CA GLY A 83 7.33 -5.83 -18.13
C GLY A 83 7.28 -7.36 -18.08
N ALA A 84 6.60 -7.94 -19.07
CA ALA A 84 6.47 -9.39 -19.21
C ALA A 84 7.76 -10.08 -19.71
N ASP A 85 8.70 -9.30 -20.23
CA ASP A 85 10.05 -9.69 -20.64
C ASP A 85 11.02 -9.80 -19.46
N HIS A 86 10.64 -9.34 -18.27
CA HIS A 86 11.47 -9.44 -17.07
C HIS A 86 11.81 -10.92 -16.76
N PRO A 87 13.09 -11.27 -16.45
CA PRO A 87 13.51 -12.66 -16.26
C PRO A 87 12.71 -13.43 -15.18
N LYS A 88 12.16 -12.71 -14.20
CA LYS A 88 11.34 -13.28 -13.10
C LYS A 88 9.83 -13.25 -13.36
N PHE A 89 9.37 -12.77 -14.52
CA PHE A 89 7.95 -12.54 -14.75
C PHE A 89 7.13 -13.82 -14.55
N ARG A 90 7.54 -14.94 -15.15
CA ARG A 90 6.81 -16.21 -15.04
C ARG A 90 6.75 -16.77 -13.62
N ASP A 91 7.74 -16.48 -12.79
CA ASP A 91 7.75 -16.95 -11.41
C ASP A 91 6.88 -16.08 -10.52
N VAL A 92 6.92 -14.76 -10.70
CA VAL A 92 6.09 -13.83 -9.95
C VAL A 92 4.63 -13.89 -10.40
N GLN A 93 4.36 -14.09 -11.69
CA GLN A 93 3.00 -14.28 -12.24
C GLN A 93 2.25 -15.40 -11.51
N LYS A 94 2.94 -16.47 -11.09
CA LYS A 94 2.32 -17.59 -10.36
C LYS A 94 1.69 -17.17 -9.04
N ILE A 95 2.18 -16.08 -8.42
CA ILE A 95 1.67 -15.55 -7.15
C ILE A 95 0.29 -14.89 -7.32
N ILE A 96 -0.02 -14.42 -8.53
CA ILE A 96 -1.23 -13.64 -8.87
C ILE A 96 -2.14 -14.35 -9.87
N LEU A 97 -1.95 -15.66 -10.07
CA LEU A 97 -2.89 -16.46 -10.88
C LEU A 97 -4.24 -16.61 -10.17
N GLU A 98 -4.21 -16.67 -8.85
CA GLU A 98 -5.41 -16.56 -8.02
C GLU A 98 -5.65 -15.08 -7.70
N LEU A 99 -6.88 -14.63 -7.92
CA LEU A 99 -7.27 -13.27 -7.62
C LEU A 99 -7.14 -12.99 -6.12
N ALA A 100 -6.72 -11.77 -5.78
CA ALA A 100 -6.78 -11.31 -4.40
C ALA A 100 -8.22 -11.42 -3.86
N PRO A 101 -8.42 -11.83 -2.60
CA PRO A 101 -9.76 -11.91 -2.01
C PRO A 101 -10.51 -10.58 -2.08
N ASP A 102 -11.81 -10.61 -2.41
CA ASP A 102 -12.64 -9.41 -2.36
C ASP A 102 -12.74 -8.90 -0.92
N THR A 103 -12.34 -7.65 -0.72
CA THR A 103 -12.37 -6.96 0.59
C THR A 103 -13.51 -5.95 0.71
N GLY A 104 -14.45 -5.94 -0.24
CA GLY A 104 -15.62 -5.08 -0.28
C GLY A 104 -15.33 -3.63 -0.69
N LEU A 105 -14.14 -3.31 -1.22
CA LEU A 105 -13.76 -1.94 -1.57
C LEU A 105 -14.75 -1.26 -2.53
N LEU A 106 -15.28 -2.01 -3.49
CA LEU A 106 -16.23 -1.51 -4.49
C LEU A 106 -17.67 -1.38 -3.97
N GLN A 107 -17.99 -1.98 -2.83
CA GLN A 107 -19.33 -1.86 -2.22
C GLN A 107 -19.52 -0.53 -1.49
N TYR A 108 -18.42 0.16 -1.17
CA TYR A 108 -18.39 1.41 -0.42
C TYR A 108 -17.75 2.57 -1.19
N SER A 109 -17.48 2.38 -2.49
CA SER A 109 -17.10 3.49 -3.37
C SER A 109 -18.34 4.32 -3.70
N LEU A 110 -18.36 5.57 -3.24
CA LEU A 110 -19.35 6.58 -3.63
C LEU A 110 -19.18 6.99 -5.10
#